data_AF-A0A212IY96-F1
#
_entry.id   AF-A0A212IY96-F1
#
_cell.length_a   1.000
_cell.length_b   1.000
_cell.length_c   1.000
_cell.angle_alpha   90.00
_cell.angle_beta   90.00
_cell.angle_gamma   90.00
#
_symmetry.space_group_name_H-M   'P 1'
#
loop_
_entity.id
_entity.type
_entity.pdbx_description
1 polymer ?
#
loop_
_entity_poly.entity_id
_entity_poly.type
_entity_poly.pdbx_seq_one_letter_code
_entity_poly.pdbx_strand_id
1 'polypeptide(L)'
;MKLILNPKDFERIPEISCYNNNYYKHKETEIIIYEHCDELYQVNTYTDVTDSKNEYFLGCAGCHDGSSLDGDRPVEVEFKIQYT
;
A
#
# COMPACT_ATOMS: atom_id res chain seq x y z
N MET A 1 -1.29 -2.36 -16.29
CA MET A 1 -0.71 -1.01 -16.09
C MET A 1 0.21 -1.10 -14.88
N LYS A 2 1.30 -0.34 -14.81
CA LYS A 2 2.13 -0.28 -13.59
C LYS A 2 1.76 0.99 -12.82
N LEU A 3 1.49 0.85 -11.53
CA LEU A 3 1.36 1.98 -10.60
C LEU A 3 2.65 2.05 -9.79
N ILE A 4 3.21 3.25 -9.64
CA ILE A 4 4.43 3.49 -8.86
C ILE A 4 4.02 4.28 -7.63
N LEU A 5 4.28 3.71 -6.44
CA LEU A 5 4.08 4.39 -5.17
C LEU A 5 5.46 4.81 -4.65
N ASN A 6 5.73 6.10 -4.50
CA ASN A 6 6.98 6.55 -3.89
C ASN A 6 6.78 6.70 -2.38
N PRO A 7 7.52 5.98 -1.51
CA PRO A 7 7.40 6.09 -0.07
C PRO A 7 7.51 7.52 0.48
N LYS A 8 8.31 8.37 -0.17
CA LYS A 8 8.50 9.77 0.20
C LYS A 8 7.22 10.61 0.15
N ASP A 9 6.24 10.18 -0.65
CA ASP A 9 4.97 10.88 -0.83
C ASP A 9 3.95 10.52 0.26
N PHE A 10 4.27 9.54 1.11
CA PHE A 10 3.38 9.00 2.13
C PHE A 10 3.93 9.15 3.54
N GLU A 11 3.02 9.19 4.51
CA GLU A 11 3.30 9.14 5.94
C GLU A 11 2.51 7.98 6.54
N ARG A 12 3.19 7.10 7.27
CA ARG A 12 2.53 6.01 8.01
C ARG A 12 1.63 6.61 9.10
N ILE A 13 0.45 6.04 9.28
CA ILE A 13 -0.54 6.40 10.31
C ILE A 13 -0.39 5.40 11.47
N PRO A 14 0.41 5.69 12.51
CA PRO A 14 0.80 4.68 13.48
C PRO A 14 -0.35 4.22 14.38
N GLU A 15 -1.39 5.04 14.54
CA GLU A 15 -2.53 4.79 15.44
C GLU A 15 -3.42 3.64 14.98
N ILE A 16 -3.48 3.39 13.67
CA ILE A 16 -4.29 2.34 13.05
C ILE A 16 -3.45 1.27 12.37
N SER A 17 -2.13 1.46 12.30
CA SER A 17 -1.23 0.47 11.73
C SER A 17 -0.79 -0.53 12.79
N CYS A 18 -0.82 -1.82 12.45
CA CYS A 18 -0.39 -2.91 13.32
C CYS A 18 0.46 -3.93 12.54
N TYR A 19 0.81 -5.05 13.17
CA TYR A 19 1.70 -6.06 12.57
C TYR A 19 1.19 -6.48 11.18
N ASN A 20 2.03 -6.30 10.15
CA ASN A 20 1.75 -6.57 8.74
C ASN A 20 0.55 -5.85 8.11
N ASN A 21 -0.03 -4.87 8.80
CA ASN A 21 -1.21 -4.14 8.37
C ASN A 21 -0.90 -2.65 8.56
N ASN A 22 -0.35 -2.01 7.54
CA ASN A 22 0.11 -0.64 7.62
C ASN A 22 -0.79 0.29 6.81
N TYR A 23 -1.10 1.45 7.38
CA TYR A 23 -1.86 2.50 6.71
C TYR A 23 -0.97 3.70 6.49
N TYR A 24 -1.08 4.28 5.30
CA TYR A 24 -0.26 5.40 4.87
C TYR A 24 -1.15 6.48 4.26
N LYS A 25 -0.98 7.73 4.70
CA LYS A 25 -1.64 8.90 4.11
C LYS A 25 -0.68 9.59 3.15
N HIS A 26 -1.15 9.95 1.96
CA HIS A 26 -0.39 10.78 1.05
C HIS A 26 -0.22 12.20 1.62
N LYS A 27 0.97 12.80 1.49
CA LYS A 27 1.31 14.09 2.13
C LYS A 27 0.53 15.28 1.58
N GLU A 28 0.23 15.24 0.29
CA GLU A 28 -0.44 16.36 -0.41
C GLU A 28 -1.91 16.09 -0.75
N THR A 29 -2.40 14.87 -0.51
CA THR A 29 -3.77 14.48 -0.86
C THR A 29 -4.42 13.75 0.30
N GLU A 30 -5.72 13.51 0.22
CA GLU A 30 -6.43 12.73 1.24
C GLU A 30 -6.36 11.22 0.97
N ILE A 31 -5.54 10.77 0.01
CA ILE A 31 -5.42 9.34 -0.32
C ILE A 31 -4.85 8.57 0.86
N ILE A 32 -5.52 7.48 1.23
CA ILE A 32 -5.05 6.52 2.24
C ILE A 32 -4.82 5.16 1.56
N ILE A 33 -3.59 4.67 1.65
CA ILE A 33 -3.23 3.33 1.19
C ILE A 33 -3.08 2.40 2.38
N TYR A 34 -3.74 1.26 2.26
CA TYR A 34 -3.54 0.11 3.12
C TYR A 34 -2.55 -0.85 2.45
N GLU A 35 -1.48 -1.18 3.18
CA GLU A 35 -0.48 -2.18 2.82
C GLU A 35 -0.67 -3.40 3.74
N HIS A 36 -0.85 -4.58 3.15
CA HIS A 36 -0.88 -5.85 3.88
C HIS A 36 0.25 -6.77 3.45
N CYS A 37 1.08 -7.20 4.41
CA CYS A 37 2.17 -8.15 4.18
C CYS A 37 1.69 -9.57 4.49
N ASP A 38 1.56 -10.39 3.46
CA ASP A 38 1.36 -11.82 3.60
C ASP A 38 2.73 -12.53 3.61
N GLU A 39 3.19 -12.90 4.81
CA GLU A 39 4.48 -13.55 5.02
C GLU A 39 4.57 -14.94 4.41
N LEU A 40 3.44 -15.66 4.31
CA LEU A 40 3.42 -17.01 3.77
C LEU A 40 3.70 -16.98 2.26
N TYR A 41 3.09 -16.01 1.57
CA TYR A 41 3.26 -15.83 0.13
C TYR A 41 4.37 -14.83 -0.24
N GLN A 42 4.97 -14.19 0.75
CA GLN A 42 5.99 -13.16 0.59
C GLN A 42 5.56 -12.02 -0.35
N VAL A 43 4.35 -11.51 -0.14
CA VAL A 43 3.73 -10.48 -0.98
C VAL A 43 3.15 -9.36 -0.13
N ASN A 44 3.36 -8.11 -0.57
CA ASN A 44 2.64 -6.94 -0.10
C ASN A 44 1.48 -6.65 -1.05
N THR A 45 0.26 -6.54 -0.51
CA THR A 45 -0.89 -6.03 -1.24
C THR A 45 -1.12 -4.57 -0.90
N TYR A 46 -1.60 -3.80 -1.87
CA TYR A 46 -1.88 -2.38 -1.72
C TYR A 46 -3.32 -2.09 -2.13
N THR A 47 -4.04 -1.39 -1.27
CA THR A 47 -5.45 -1.05 -1.46
C THR A 47 -5.67 0.42 -1.12
N ASP A 48 -6.36 1.15 -1.98
CA ASP A 48 -6.86 2.49 -1.64
C ASP A 48 -8.10 2.33 -0.77
N VAL A 49 -8.02 2.89 0.44
CA VAL A 49 -9.04 2.84 1.50
C VAL A 49 -9.49 4.25 1.89
N THR A 50 -9.32 5.22 0.99
CA THR A 50 -9.71 6.62 1.20
C THR A 50 -11.20 6.77 1.50
N ASP A 51 -12.04 5.96 0.82
CA ASP A 51 -13.46 5.85 1.10
C ASP A 51 -13.72 4.64 2.01
N SER A 52 -14.22 4.86 3.22
CA SER A 52 -14.51 3.78 4.16
C SER A 52 -15.62 2.82 3.70
N LYS A 53 -16.36 3.17 2.64
CA LYS A 53 -17.39 2.30 2.04
C LYS A 53 -16.88 1.48 0.87
N ASN A 54 -15.75 1.86 0.27
CA ASN A 54 -15.25 1.27 -0.96
C ASN A 54 -13.74 1.06 -0.85
N GLU A 55 -13.31 -0.18 -1.00
CA GLU A 55 -11.89 -0.53 -1.09
C GLU A 55 -11.52 -0.75 -2.55
N TYR A 56 -10.45 -0.12 -3.02
CA TYR A 56 -9.97 -0.30 -4.39
C TYR A 56 -8.62 -1.00 -4.37
N PHE A 57 -8.60 -2.26 -4.78
CA PHE A 57 -7.37 -3.02 -4.90
C PHE A 57 -6.46 -2.37 -5.96
N LEU A 58 -5.25 -1.99 -5.54
CA LEU A 58 -4.25 -1.34 -6.39
C LEU A 58 -3.23 -2.33 -6.95
N GLY A 59 -3.05 -3.49 -6.34
CA GLY A 59 -2.13 -4.52 -6.81
C GLY A 59 -1.24 -5.12 -5.72
N CYS A 60 -0.28 -5.92 -6.17
CA CYS A 60 0.70 -6.58 -5.31
C CYS A 60 2.13 -6.19 -5.72
N ALA A 61 3.05 -6.25 -4.76
CA ALA A 61 4.50 -6.31 -4.96
C ALA A 61 5.10 -7.44 -4.10
N GLY A 62 6.34 -7.86 -4.36
CA GLY A 62 7.04 -8.77 -3.45
C GLY A 62 7.22 -8.12 -2.08
N CYS A 63 7.16 -8.88 -0.99
CA CYS A 63 7.59 -8.39 0.32
C CYS A 63 9.03 -8.87 0.62
N HIS A 64 9.73 -8.15 1.49
CA HIS A 64 11.16 -8.36 1.83
C HIS A 64 12.20 -8.14 0.72
N ASP A 65 11.80 -7.71 -0.48
CA ASP A 65 12.72 -7.22 -1.54
C ASP A 65 13.01 -5.70 -1.43
N GLY A 66 12.46 -5.07 -0.38
CA GLY A 66 12.51 -3.62 -0.16
C GLY A 66 11.31 -2.86 -0.73
N SER A 67 10.33 -3.55 -1.32
CA SER A 67 9.10 -2.96 -1.86
C SER A 67 8.03 -2.83 -0.76
N SER A 68 8.26 -1.87 0.14
CA SER A 68 7.30 -1.45 1.16
C SER A 68 7.25 0.07 1.22
N LEU A 69 6.08 0.62 1.57
CA LEU A 69 5.89 2.06 1.77
C LEU A 69 6.61 2.62 3.00
N ASP A 70 7.12 1.76 3.89
CA ASP A 70 8.05 2.15 4.96
C ASP A 70 9.52 2.20 4.49
N GLY A 71 9.80 1.81 3.24
CA GLY A 71 11.15 1.81 2.65
C GLY A 71 11.54 3.14 1.99
N ASP A 72 12.72 3.18 1.38
CA ASP A 72 13.24 4.37 0.66
C ASP A 72 13.09 4.29 -0.87
N ARG A 73 12.60 3.16 -1.39
CA ARG A 73 12.54 2.87 -2.82
C ARG A 73 11.11 2.88 -3.33
N PRO A 74 10.87 3.37 -4.56
CA PRO A 74 9.55 3.26 -5.18
C PRO A 74 9.08 1.80 -5.25
N VAL A 75 7.80 1.60 -4.94
CA VAL A 75 7.11 0.32 -5.06
C VAL A 75 6.43 0.29 -6.43
N GLU A 76 6.80 -0.66 -7.28
CA GLU A 76 6.05 -0.95 -8.50
C GLU A 76 4.97 -2.00 -8.19
N VAL A 77 3.70 -1.61 -8.28
CA VAL A 77 2.58 -2.56 -8.13
C VAL A 77 1.98 -2.89 -9.48
N GLU A 78 1.69 -4.17 -9.70
CA GLU A 78 0.95 -4.61 -10.89
C GLU A 78 -0.52 -4.22 -10.73
N PHE A 79 -0.91 -3.11 -11.36
CA PHE A 79 -2.22 -2.52 -11.17
C PHE A 79 -3.33 -3.36 -11.79
N LYS A 80 -4.25 -3.84 -10.94
CA LYS A 80 -5.45 -4.58 -11.30
C LYS A 80 -6.63 -3.97 -10.56
N ILE A 81 -7.46 -3.17 -11.22
CA ILE A 81 -8.73 -2.73 -10.61
C ILE A 81 -9.64 -3.94 -10.54
N GLN A 82 -9.91 -4.39 -9.31
CA GLN A 82 -11.01 -5.29 -9.03
C GLN A 82 -11.99 -4.55 -8.13
N TYR A 83 -13.21 -4.34 -8.63
CA TYR A 83 -14.32 -3.88 -7.80
C TYR A 83 -14.81 -5.09 -6.99
N THR A 84 -14.82 -4.97 -5.67
CA THR A 84 -15.39 -5.98 -4.76
C THR A 84 -16.72 -5.51 -4.21
#